data_AF-A0A3D8GK46-F1
#
_entry.id   AF-A0A3D8GK46-F1
#
_cell.length_a   1.000
_cell.length_b   1.000
_cell.length_c   1.000
_cell.angle_alpha   90.00
_cell.angle_beta   90.00
_cell.angle_gamma   90.00
#
_symmetry.space_group_name_H-M   'P 1'
#
loop_
_entity.id
_entity.type
_entity.pdbx_description
1 polymer ?
#
loop_
_entity_poly.entity_id
_entity_poly.type
_entity_poly.pdbx_seq_one_letter_code
_entity_poly.pdbx_strand_id
1 'polypeptide(L)'
;MVTLMYLLGISIIMLIYSMVWKYVFMLPITLIMMVLKLDQFKLSFTALQIIGYYILSSLLILYTLGYTESYDLQGKFTLFTVLTGILLFVSAINEIGGKSTDAERSGDYFTLEAMPFIITGVFIGLGVYILAAFQPEIALNPISVFVLKIIRYITQYDIINWILSIVGSLYLLSMMFYSAIYSLSILALGTSKIFGKSV
;
A
#
# COMPACT_ATOMS: atom_id res chain seq x y z
N MET A 1 11.26 -10.87 18.59
CA MET A 1 11.81 -9.51 18.38
C MET A 1 11.90 -9.17 16.89
N VAL A 2 12.45 -10.06 16.05
CA VAL A 2 12.59 -9.86 14.58
C VAL A 2 11.25 -9.58 13.87
N THR A 3 10.18 -10.32 14.19
CA THR A 3 8.84 -10.16 13.58
C THR A 3 8.24 -8.76 13.81
N LEU A 4 8.44 -8.19 15.01
CA LEU A 4 7.90 -6.87 15.35
C LEU A 4 8.65 -5.77 14.59
N MET A 5 9.98 -5.85 14.54
CA MET A 5 10.81 -4.92 13.79
C MET A 5 10.53 -4.97 12.28
N TYR A 6 10.25 -6.16 11.76
CA TYR A 6 9.85 -6.38 10.37
C TYR A 6 8.50 -5.71 10.04
N LEU A 7 7.48 -5.96 10.87
CA LEU A 7 6.16 -5.35 10.73
C LEU A 7 6.23 -3.81 10.86
N LEU A 8 7.08 -3.31 11.76
CA LEU A 8 7.30 -1.88 11.93
C LEU A 8 7.92 -1.24 10.68
N GLY A 9 8.92 -1.88 10.09
CA GLY A 9 9.54 -1.33 8.89
C GLY A 9 8.64 -1.36 7.65
N ILE A 10 7.79 -2.37 7.49
CA ILE A 10 6.72 -2.34 6.48
C ILE A 10 5.82 -1.12 6.67
N SER A 11 5.42 -0.87 7.91
CA SER A 11 4.52 0.24 8.24
C SER A 11 5.18 1.59 7.98
N ILE A 12 6.47 1.71 8.29
CA ILE A 12 7.28 2.90 7.98
C ILE A 12 7.38 3.10 6.46
N ILE A 13 7.62 2.03 5.69
CA ILE A 13 7.68 2.11 4.22
C ILE A 13 6.34 2.54 3.65
N MET A 14 5.24 1.94 4.10
CA MET A 14 3.89 2.30 3.64
C MET A 14 3.58 3.76 3.96
N LEU A 15 3.95 4.24 5.14
CA LEU A 15 3.74 5.64 5.55
C LEU A 15 4.57 6.60 4.71
N ILE A 16 5.89 6.38 4.61
CA ILE A 16 6.79 7.25 3.86
C ILE A 16 6.41 7.25 2.38
N TYR A 17 6.13 6.07 1.83
CA TYR A 17 5.64 5.94 0.46
C TYR A 17 4.33 6.72 0.27
N SER A 18 3.35 6.57 1.17
CA SER A 18 2.07 7.29 1.05
C SER A 18 2.26 8.80 1.07
N MET A 19 3.12 9.32 1.96
CA MET A 19 3.43 10.75 2.02
C MET A 19 4.16 11.21 0.76
N VAL A 20 5.25 10.54 0.37
CA VAL A 20 6.06 10.93 -0.79
C VAL A 20 5.23 10.82 -2.07
N TRP A 21 4.51 9.72 -2.26
CA TRP A 21 3.67 9.51 -3.42
C TRP A 21 2.58 10.56 -3.54
N LYS A 22 1.84 10.82 -2.46
CA LYS A 22 0.72 11.78 -2.46
C LYS A 22 1.20 13.21 -2.66
N TYR A 23 2.22 13.65 -1.92
CA TYR A 23 2.60 15.06 -1.87
C TYR A 23 3.68 15.44 -2.88
N VAL A 24 4.61 14.54 -3.21
CA VAL A 24 5.73 14.85 -4.12
C VAL A 24 5.38 14.51 -5.56
N PHE A 25 4.62 13.44 -5.80
CA PHE A 25 4.29 13.00 -7.16
C PHE A 25 2.85 13.34 -7.55
N MET A 26 1.85 12.85 -6.82
CA MET A 26 0.45 13.02 -7.22
C MET A 26 0.00 14.48 -7.20
N LEU A 27 0.32 15.24 -6.17
CA LEU A 27 -0.15 16.63 -6.03
C LEU A 27 0.42 17.55 -7.12
N PRO A 28 1.75 17.58 -7.41
CA PRO A 28 2.28 18.42 -8.48
C PRO A 28 1.78 18.01 -9.85
N ILE A 29 1.69 16.71 -10.14
CA ILE A 29 1.19 16.23 -11.43
C ILE A 29 -0.28 16.61 -11.60
N THR A 30 -1.10 16.42 -10.57
CA THR A 30 -2.51 16.85 -10.59
C THR A 30 -2.64 18.36 -10.80
N LEU A 31 -1.82 19.18 -10.13
CA LEU A 31 -1.80 20.64 -10.34
C LEU A 31 -1.42 21.03 -11.76
N ILE A 32 -0.36 20.43 -12.33
CA ILE A 32 0.07 20.69 -13.71
C ILE A 32 -1.06 20.33 -14.69
N MET A 33 -1.70 19.18 -14.49
CA MET A 33 -2.80 18.73 -15.33
C MET A 33 -4.01 19.68 -15.25
N MET A 34 -4.32 20.19 -14.05
CA MET A 34 -5.38 21.18 -13.84
C MET A 34 -5.07 22.50 -14.54
N VAL A 35 -3.82 22.98 -14.46
CA VAL A 35 -3.38 24.21 -15.15
C VAL A 35 -3.48 24.07 -16.67
N LEU A 36 -3.17 22.89 -17.21
CA LEU A 36 -3.24 22.61 -18.64
C LEU A 36 -4.67 22.36 -19.15
N LYS A 37 -5.70 22.41 -18.29
CA LYS A 37 -7.10 22.11 -18.61
C LYS A 37 -7.27 20.80 -19.38
N LEU A 38 -6.44 19.82 -19.07
CA LEU A 38 -6.54 18.45 -19.60
C LEU A 38 -7.62 17.70 -18.82
N ASP A 39 -8.84 18.26 -18.75
CA ASP A 39 -10.00 17.77 -17.98
C ASP A 39 -10.47 16.37 -18.42
N GLN A 40 -9.97 15.86 -19.56
CA GLN A 40 -10.38 14.58 -20.13
C GLN A 40 -9.50 13.39 -19.74
N PHE A 41 -8.39 13.59 -19.05
CA PHE A 41 -7.35 12.56 -18.96
C PHE A 41 -7.51 11.61 -17.76
N LYS A 42 -8.60 10.84 -17.78
CA LYS A 42 -8.79 9.62 -16.98
C LYS A 42 -7.59 8.67 -17.11
N LEU A 43 -6.97 8.63 -18.29
CA LEU A 43 -5.81 7.79 -18.60
C LEU A 43 -4.54 8.20 -17.82
N SER A 44 -4.30 9.51 -17.64
CA SER A 44 -3.13 10.00 -16.89
C SER A 44 -3.26 9.70 -15.41
N PHE A 45 -4.46 9.89 -14.85
CA PHE A 45 -4.76 9.50 -13.48
C PHE A 45 -4.58 7.99 -13.28
N THR A 46 -5.07 7.18 -14.23
CA THR A 46 -4.90 5.72 -14.20
C THR A 46 -3.43 5.32 -14.24
N ALA A 47 -2.64 5.92 -15.14
CA ALA A 47 -1.21 5.65 -15.25
C ALA A 47 -0.48 5.98 -13.94
N LEU A 48 -0.84 7.09 -13.28
CA LEU A 48 -0.29 7.44 -11.97
C LEU A 48 -0.67 6.40 -10.91
N GLN A 49 -1.93 5.97 -10.84
CA GLN A 49 -2.31 4.93 -9.88
C GLN A 49 -1.51 3.63 -10.11
N ILE A 50 -1.39 3.20 -11.36
CA ILE A 50 -0.64 2.00 -11.74
C ILE A 50 0.83 2.12 -11.36
N ILE A 51 1.49 3.22 -11.72
CA ILE A 51 2.90 3.48 -11.39
C ILE A 51 3.08 3.52 -9.87
N GLY A 52 2.12 4.11 -9.17
CA GLY A 52 2.11 4.16 -7.71
C GLY A 52 2.14 2.76 -7.12
N TYR A 53 1.10 1.96 -7.39
CA TYR A 53 1.01 0.60 -6.87
C TYR A 53 2.17 -0.30 -7.31
N TYR A 54 2.73 -0.09 -8.50
CA TYR A 54 3.96 -0.74 -8.94
C TYR A 54 5.16 -0.40 -8.04
N ILE A 55 5.40 0.89 -7.77
CA ILE A 55 6.51 1.34 -6.89
C ILE A 55 6.31 0.83 -5.47
N LEU A 56 5.09 0.91 -4.92
CA LEU A 56 4.80 0.40 -3.58
C LEU A 56 5.08 -1.10 -3.48
N SER A 57 4.60 -1.88 -4.45
CA SER A 57 4.82 -3.33 -4.49
C SER A 57 6.30 -3.67 -4.62
N SER A 58 7.03 -2.91 -5.44
CA SER A 58 8.48 -3.03 -5.61
C SER A 58 9.24 -2.72 -4.32
N LEU A 59 8.90 -1.62 -3.63
CA LEU A 59 9.51 -1.23 -2.37
C LEU A 59 9.32 -2.27 -1.28
N LEU A 60 8.10 -2.80 -1.17
CA LEU A 60 7.80 -3.82 -0.18
C LEU A 60 8.57 -5.10 -0.48
N ILE A 61 8.64 -5.53 -1.74
CA ILE A 61 9.41 -6.73 -2.11
C ILE A 61 10.88 -6.55 -1.82
N LEU A 62 11.48 -5.45 -2.29
CA LEU A 62 12.88 -5.14 -2.02
C LEU A 62 13.17 -5.01 -0.54
N TYR A 63 12.22 -4.53 0.27
CA TYR A 63 12.37 -4.52 1.71
C TYR A 63 12.25 -5.92 2.31
N THR A 64 11.24 -6.71 1.92
CA THR A 64 11.06 -8.08 2.41
C THR A 64 12.23 -8.99 2.05
N LEU A 65 12.86 -8.77 0.90
CA LEU A 65 14.02 -9.51 0.42
C LEU A 65 15.35 -8.93 0.92
N GLY A 66 15.43 -7.60 1.07
CA GLY A 66 16.64 -6.86 1.46
C GLY A 66 16.82 -6.67 2.96
N TYR A 67 15.84 -7.02 3.80
CA TYR A 67 15.99 -7.06 5.26
C TYR A 67 16.92 -8.18 5.74
N THR A 68 17.43 -9.02 4.84
CA THR A 68 18.56 -9.90 5.11
C THR A 68 19.68 -9.65 4.11
N GLU A 69 20.82 -9.22 4.63
CA GLU A 69 22.10 -9.15 3.90
C GLU A 69 22.54 -10.52 3.34
N SER A 70 21.80 -11.59 3.66
CA SER A 70 21.89 -12.93 3.10
C SER A 70 20.59 -13.33 2.40
N TYR A 71 20.68 -13.74 1.14
CA TYR A 71 19.61 -14.43 0.40
C TYR A 71 19.36 -15.84 0.97
N ASP A 72 19.02 -15.97 2.26
CA ASP A 72 18.78 -17.27 2.87
C ASP A 72 17.34 -17.72 2.61
N LEU A 73 17.16 -18.56 1.60
CA LEU A 73 15.89 -19.11 1.08
C LEU A 73 15.13 -20.04 2.07
N GLN A 74 15.50 -20.07 3.35
CA GLN A 74 14.91 -20.96 4.36
C GLN A 74 13.49 -20.54 4.81
N GLY A 75 12.48 -20.62 3.91
CA GLY A 75 11.03 -20.75 4.16
C GLY A 75 10.29 -19.64 4.95
N LYS A 76 10.93 -18.99 5.92
CA LYS A 76 10.40 -17.91 6.74
C LYS A 76 10.15 -16.65 5.92
N PHE A 77 10.95 -16.41 4.88
CA PHE A 77 10.80 -15.27 3.97
C PHE A 77 9.55 -15.38 3.11
N THR A 78 9.25 -16.57 2.60
CA THR A 78 8.02 -16.81 1.84
C THR A 78 6.79 -16.45 2.66
N LEU A 79 6.78 -16.81 3.95
CA LEU A 79 5.67 -16.47 4.85
C LEU A 79 5.58 -14.95 5.09
N PHE A 80 6.71 -14.27 5.27
CA PHE A 80 6.76 -12.82 5.47
C PHE A 80 6.35 -12.02 4.23
N THR A 81 6.84 -12.40 3.05
CA THR A 81 6.43 -11.82 1.76
C THR A 81 4.94 -12.09 1.52
N VAL A 82 4.44 -13.30 1.75
CA VAL A 82 3.00 -13.59 1.61
C VAL A 82 2.15 -12.75 2.57
N LEU A 83 2.54 -12.64 3.84
CA LEU A 83 1.83 -11.80 4.82
C LEU A 83 1.83 -10.33 4.42
N THR A 84 2.93 -9.83 3.87
CA THR A 84 3.06 -8.43 3.42
C THR A 84 2.17 -8.15 2.22
N GLY A 85 2.11 -9.07 1.25
CA GLY A 85 1.21 -8.98 0.11
C GLY A 85 -0.27 -8.98 0.53
N ILE A 86 -0.65 -9.85 1.47
CA ILE A 86 -2.00 -9.89 2.03
C ILE A 86 -2.34 -8.57 2.73
N LEU A 87 -1.44 -8.08 3.60
CA LEU A 87 -1.65 -6.81 4.29
C LEU A 87 -1.84 -5.67 3.30
N LEU A 88 -0.96 -5.53 2.30
CA LEU A 88 -1.09 -4.49 1.27
C LEU A 88 -2.43 -4.56 0.55
N PHE A 89 -2.86 -5.75 0.14
CA PHE A 89 -4.09 -5.90 -0.63
C PHE A 89 -5.32 -5.60 0.23
N VAL A 90 -5.38 -6.11 1.45
CA VAL A 90 -6.48 -5.84 2.39
C VAL A 90 -6.55 -4.35 2.73
N SER A 91 -5.40 -3.73 3.01
CA SER A 91 -5.32 -2.29 3.28
C SER A 91 -5.80 -1.45 2.09
N ALA A 92 -5.37 -1.79 0.87
CA ALA A 92 -5.76 -1.06 -0.34
C ALA A 92 -7.26 -1.20 -0.62
N ILE A 93 -7.82 -2.40 -0.49
CA ILE A 93 -9.26 -2.64 -0.66
C ILE A 93 -10.08 -1.89 0.40
N ASN A 94 -9.61 -1.86 1.66
CA ASN A 94 -10.27 -1.10 2.72
C ASN A 94 -10.25 0.41 2.45
N GLU A 95 -9.13 0.94 1.98
CA GLU A 95 -9.01 2.34 1.62
C GLU A 95 -9.95 2.70 0.46
N ILE A 96 -10.08 1.82 -0.54
CA ILE A 96 -11.03 1.98 -1.65
C ILE A 96 -12.47 1.93 -1.13
N GLY A 97 -12.84 0.94 -0.30
CA GLY A 97 -14.19 0.82 0.23
C GLY A 97 -14.61 2.01 1.10
N GLY A 98 -13.70 2.49 1.95
CA GLY A 98 -13.91 3.69 2.76
C GLY A 98 -14.10 4.94 1.89
N LYS A 99 -13.19 5.17 0.94
CA LYS A 99 -13.30 6.29 -0.01
C LYS A 99 -14.56 6.25 -0.85
N SER A 100 -15.03 5.06 -1.25
CA SER A 100 -16.27 4.91 -2.02
C SER A 100 -17.47 5.35 -1.18
N THR A 101 -17.54 4.86 0.05
CA THR A 101 -18.62 5.19 0.98
C THR A 101 -18.64 6.68 1.32
N ASP A 102 -17.47 7.29 1.52
CA ASP A 102 -17.35 8.72 1.81
C ASP A 102 -17.67 9.59 0.59
N ALA A 103 -17.28 9.16 -0.62
CA ALA A 103 -17.60 9.86 -1.86
C ALA A 103 -19.11 9.80 -2.18
N GLU A 104 -19.76 8.66 -1.96
CA GLU A 104 -21.22 8.53 -2.09
C GLU A 104 -21.96 9.46 -1.12
N ARG A 105 -21.51 9.53 0.14
CA ARG A 105 -22.11 10.40 1.16
C ARG A 105 -21.91 11.88 0.90
N SER A 106 -20.78 12.27 0.32
CA SER A 106 -20.42 13.66 0.05
C SER A 106 -20.85 14.15 -1.35
N GLY A 107 -21.32 13.25 -2.21
CA GLY A 107 -21.67 13.59 -3.59
C GLY A 107 -20.46 13.91 -4.47
N ASP A 108 -19.27 13.40 -4.14
CA ASP A 108 -18.05 13.61 -4.90
C ASP A 108 -17.98 12.66 -6.12
N TYR A 109 -18.60 13.10 -7.21
CA TYR A 109 -18.63 12.36 -8.47
C TYR A 109 -17.25 12.13 -9.09
N PHE A 110 -16.27 13.00 -8.84
CA PHE A 110 -14.93 12.83 -9.38
C PHE A 110 -14.24 11.62 -8.75
N THR A 111 -14.34 11.48 -7.43
CA THR A 111 -13.79 10.34 -6.72
C THR A 111 -14.50 9.03 -7.11
N LEU A 112 -15.81 9.06 -7.33
CA LEU A 112 -16.58 7.90 -7.80
C LEU A 112 -16.18 7.48 -9.22
N GLU A 113 -15.99 8.42 -10.13
CA GLU A 113 -15.50 8.10 -11.49
C GLU A 113 -14.06 7.59 -11.50
N ALA A 114 -13.25 7.97 -10.51
CA ALA A 114 -11.87 7.53 -10.35
C ALA A 114 -11.73 6.10 -9.79
N MET A 115 -12.75 5.59 -9.08
CA MET A 115 -12.74 4.29 -8.38
C MET A 115 -12.28 3.11 -9.24
N PRO A 116 -12.81 2.89 -10.46
CA PRO A 116 -12.42 1.75 -11.29
C PRO A 116 -10.92 1.75 -11.63
N PHE A 117 -10.32 2.94 -11.78
CA PHE A 117 -8.91 3.10 -12.10
C PHE A 117 -8.01 2.82 -10.90
N ILE A 118 -8.44 3.23 -9.70
CA ILE A 118 -7.74 2.90 -8.45
C ILE A 118 -7.75 1.38 -8.24
N ILE A 119 -8.90 0.73 -8.43
CA ILE A 119 -9.05 -0.73 -8.35
C ILE A 119 -8.12 -1.42 -9.35
N THR A 120 -8.09 -0.95 -10.60
CA THR A 120 -7.21 -1.49 -11.64
C THR A 120 -5.74 -1.35 -11.25
N GLY A 121 -5.34 -0.20 -10.70
CA GLY A 121 -3.99 0.03 -10.17
C GLY A 121 -3.61 -0.96 -9.07
N VAL A 122 -4.52 -1.23 -8.11
CA VAL A 122 -4.29 -2.22 -7.05
C VAL A 122 -4.05 -3.61 -7.61
N PHE A 123 -4.88 -4.07 -8.57
CA PHE A 123 -4.72 -5.39 -9.17
C PHE A 123 -3.43 -5.53 -9.98
N ILE A 124 -3.04 -4.50 -10.72
CA ILE A 124 -1.75 -4.50 -11.42
C ILE A 124 -0.60 -4.52 -10.42
N GLY A 125 -0.67 -3.73 -9.35
CA GLY A 125 0.29 -3.77 -8.24
C GLY A 125 0.40 -5.15 -7.62
N LEU A 126 -0.72 -5.82 -7.37
CA LEU A 126 -0.73 -7.20 -6.87
C LEU A 126 -0.08 -8.18 -7.86
N GLY A 127 -0.37 -8.05 -9.15
CA GLY A 127 0.28 -8.86 -10.19
C GLY A 127 1.80 -8.68 -10.19
N VAL A 128 2.26 -7.42 -10.14
CA VAL A 128 3.68 -7.07 -10.02
C VAL A 128 4.26 -7.64 -8.74
N TYR A 129 3.53 -7.56 -7.62
CA TYR A 129 3.96 -8.10 -6.34
C TYR A 129 4.22 -9.60 -6.42
N ILE A 130 3.25 -10.35 -6.98
CA ILE A 130 3.38 -11.80 -7.17
C ILE A 130 4.57 -12.11 -8.07
N LEU A 131 4.69 -11.44 -9.22
CA LEU A 131 5.79 -11.67 -10.17
C LEU A 131 7.16 -11.36 -9.54
N ALA A 132 7.29 -10.23 -8.84
CA ALA A 132 8.54 -9.82 -8.24
C ALA A 132 8.91 -10.64 -6.98
N ALA A 133 7.96 -11.33 -6.35
CA ALA A 133 8.26 -12.31 -5.30
C ALA A 133 9.00 -13.54 -5.86
N PHE A 134 8.78 -13.88 -7.13
CA PHE A 134 9.51 -14.95 -7.83
C PHE A 134 10.75 -14.44 -8.56
N GLN A 135 10.69 -13.24 -9.14
CA GLN A 135 11.79 -12.61 -9.87
C GLN A 135 12.03 -11.17 -9.36
N PRO A 136 12.89 -11.00 -8.33
CA PRO A 136 13.12 -9.71 -7.67
C PRO A 136 13.64 -8.60 -8.60
N GLU A 137 14.25 -8.97 -9.72
CA GLU A 137 14.74 -8.05 -10.75
C GLU A 137 13.64 -7.14 -11.30
N ILE A 138 12.39 -7.63 -11.32
CA ILE A 138 11.21 -6.86 -11.75
C ILE A 138 10.93 -5.69 -10.79
N ALA A 139 11.25 -5.83 -9.50
CA ALA A 139 11.09 -4.77 -8.51
C ALA A 139 12.24 -3.74 -8.53
N LEU A 140 13.37 -4.04 -9.19
CA LEU A 140 14.51 -3.14 -9.25
C LEU A 140 14.24 -2.01 -10.26
N ASN A 141 13.73 -0.89 -9.76
CA ASN A 141 13.62 0.34 -10.52
C ASN A 141 14.31 1.52 -9.81
N PRO A 142 14.83 2.52 -10.55
CA PRO A 142 15.57 3.63 -9.98
C PRO A 142 14.80 4.42 -8.90
N ILE A 143 13.47 4.52 -9.05
CA ILE A 143 12.61 5.24 -8.11
C ILE A 143 12.53 4.49 -6.78
N SER A 144 12.32 3.17 -6.80
CA SER A 144 12.23 2.34 -5.60
C SER A 144 13.57 2.31 -4.87
N VAL A 145 14.68 2.21 -5.61
CA VAL A 145 16.04 2.31 -5.02
C VAL A 145 16.28 3.68 -4.40
N PHE A 146 15.85 4.76 -5.07
CA PHE A 146 15.97 6.11 -4.55
C PHE A 146 15.16 6.32 -3.26
N VAL A 147 13.91 5.85 -3.24
CA VAL A 147 13.06 5.93 -2.04
C VAL A 147 13.65 5.11 -0.90
N LEU A 148 14.17 3.90 -1.14
CA LEU A 148 14.87 3.12 -0.09
C LEU A 148 16.11 3.83 0.44
N LYS A 149 16.89 4.50 -0.41
CA LYS A 149 18.02 5.33 0.01
C LYS A 149 17.59 6.50 0.88
N ILE A 150 16.50 7.19 0.50
CA ILE A 150 15.91 8.26 1.31
C ILE A 150 15.46 7.70 2.67
N ILE A 151 14.74 6.58 2.69
CA ILE A 151 14.28 5.96 3.93
C ILE A 151 15.49 5.65 4.82
N ARG A 152 16.52 5.00 4.29
CA ARG A 152 17.75 4.70 5.02
C ARG A 152 18.39 5.97 5.59
N TYR A 153 18.50 7.02 4.78
CA TYR A 153 19.05 8.31 5.21
C TYR A 153 18.23 8.98 6.32
N ILE A 154 16.90 9.00 6.19
CA ILE A 154 15.99 9.58 7.18
C ILE A 154 16.05 8.79 8.51
N THR A 155 16.14 7.46 8.43
CA THR A 155 16.23 6.59 9.62
C THR A 155 17.57 6.62 10.34
N GLN A 156 18.61 7.25 9.77
CA GLN A 156 19.91 7.44 10.45
C GLN A 156 19.84 8.47 11.59
N TYR A 157 18.81 9.32 11.61
CA TYR A 157 18.61 10.29 12.68
C TYR A 157 17.78 9.66 13.81
N ASP A 158 18.36 9.58 15.01
CA ASP A 158 17.75 8.90 16.18
C ASP A 158 16.34 9.41 16.51
N ILE A 159 16.13 10.72 16.45
CA ILE A 159 14.83 11.35 16.73
C ILE A 159 13.79 10.91 15.70
N ILE A 160 14.17 10.87 14.42
CA ILE A 160 13.25 10.49 13.35
C ILE A 160 12.96 8.99 13.42
N ASN A 161 13.96 8.16 13.72
CA ASN A 161 13.78 6.73 13.93
C ASN A 161 12.81 6.44 15.09
N TRP A 162 12.90 7.22 16.19
CA TRP A 162 11.98 7.10 17.32
C TRP A 162 10.54 7.49 16.96
N ILE A 163 10.36 8.62 16.25
CA ILE A 163 9.04 9.05 15.74
C ILE A 163 8.45 7.99 14.81
N LEU A 164 9.25 7.50 13.85
CA LEU A 164 8.82 6.47 12.91
C LEU A 164 8.47 5.16 13.60
N SER A 165 9.18 4.78 14.66
CA SER A 165 8.88 3.59 15.45
C SER A 165 7.54 3.71 16.19
N ILE A 166 7.25 4.88 16.79
CA ILE A 166 5.97 5.12 17.47
C ILE A 166 4.82 5.17 16.48
N VAL A 167 4.96 5.97 15.41
CA VAL A 167 3.92 6.12 14.39
C VAL A 167 3.69 4.79 13.66
N GLY A 168 4.76 4.05 13.35
CA GLY A 168 4.68 2.70 12.77
C GLY A 168 3.99 1.71 13.70
N SER A 169 4.22 1.79 15.01
CA SER A 169 3.54 0.95 16.01
C SER A 169 2.04 1.25 16.08
N LEU A 170 1.67 2.53 16.09
CA LEU A 170 0.27 2.97 16.07
C LEU A 170 -0.42 2.54 14.77
N TYR A 171 0.28 2.60 13.65
CA TYR A 171 -0.23 2.14 12.36
C TYR A 171 -0.43 0.61 12.32
N LEU A 172 0.49 -0.18 12.88
CA LEU A 172 0.29 -1.62 13.03
C LEU A 172 -0.94 -1.93 13.89
N LEU A 173 -1.07 -1.25 15.02
CA LEU A 173 -2.22 -1.44 15.91
C LEU A 173 -3.53 -1.08 15.21
N SER A 174 -3.56 0.00 14.44
CA SER A 174 -4.75 0.36 13.67
C SER A 174 -5.05 -0.68 12.59
N MET A 175 -4.04 -1.15 11.84
CA MET A 175 -4.19 -2.20 10.83
C MET A 175 -4.70 -3.52 11.43
N MET A 176 -4.14 -3.95 12.56
CA MET A 176 -4.60 -5.16 13.26
C MET A 176 -6.04 -5.00 13.75
N PHE A 177 -6.39 -3.85 14.30
CA PHE A 177 -7.72 -3.55 14.78
C PHE A 177 -8.76 -3.55 13.64
N TYR A 178 -8.47 -2.86 12.53
CA TYR A 178 -9.33 -2.88 11.35
C TYR A 178 -9.45 -4.29 10.78
N SER A 179 -8.35 -5.03 10.66
CA SER A 179 -8.36 -6.42 10.17
C SER A 179 -9.20 -7.35 11.04
N ALA A 180 -9.18 -7.17 12.36
CA ALA A 180 -10.02 -7.91 13.30
C ALA A 180 -11.52 -7.59 13.12
N ILE A 181 -11.86 -6.31 12.94
CA ILE A 181 -13.24 -5.88 12.65
C ILE A 181 -13.70 -6.46 11.32
N TYR A 182 -12.86 -6.46 10.29
CA TYR A 182 -13.21 -6.97 8.97
C TYR A 182 -13.36 -8.49 8.93
N SER A 183 -12.52 -9.23 9.64
CA SER A 183 -12.71 -10.68 9.77
C SER A 183 -14.02 -11.00 10.49
N LEU A 184 -14.39 -10.22 11.51
CA LEU A 184 -15.70 -10.31 12.16
C LEU A 184 -16.86 -9.95 11.22
N SER A 185 -16.72 -8.91 10.39
CA SER A 185 -17.78 -8.53 9.42
C SER A 185 -17.94 -9.54 8.29
N ILE A 186 -16.85 -10.15 7.81
CA ILE A 186 -16.89 -11.26 6.85
C ILE A 186 -17.55 -12.50 7.48
N LEU A 187 -17.23 -12.82 8.73
CA LEU A 187 -17.90 -13.89 9.48
C LEU A 187 -19.40 -13.59 9.67
N ALA A 188 -19.76 -12.34 9.98
CA ALA A 188 -21.15 -11.90 10.11
C ALA A 188 -21.91 -11.99 8.77
N LEU A 189 -21.28 -11.61 7.65
CA LEU A 189 -21.84 -11.73 6.30
C LEU A 189 -21.95 -13.20 5.84
N GLY A 190 -20.98 -14.03 6.19
CA GLY A 190 -20.99 -15.45 5.91
C GLY A 190 -22.10 -16.17 6.67
N THR A 191 -22.25 -15.85 7.96
CA THR A 191 -23.32 -16.38 8.81
C THR A 191 -24.70 -15.84 8.42
N SER A 192 -24.83 -14.56 8.04
CA SER A 192 -26.12 -14.02 7.58
C SER A 192 -26.60 -14.65 6.27
N LYS A 193 -25.69 -14.94 5.33
CA LYS A 193 -26.00 -15.69 4.10
C LYS A 193 -26.34 -17.16 4.35
N ILE A 194 -25.70 -17.81 5.32
CA ILE A 194 -25.97 -19.22 5.68
C ILE A 194 -27.30 -19.34 6.47
N PHE A 195 -27.62 -18.38 7.32
CA PHE A 195 -28.83 -18.38 8.15
C PHE A 195 -30.01 -17.59 7.56
N GLY A 196 -29.89 -17.11 6.32
CA GLY A 196 -31.01 -16.53 5.55
C GLY A 196 -31.65 -15.27 6.14
N LYS A 197 -30.98 -14.60 7.08
CA LYS A 197 -31.47 -13.31 7.61
C LYS A 197 -30.72 -12.18 6.93
N SER A 198 -31.36 -11.62 5.91
CA SER A 198 -31.03 -10.28 5.41
C SER A 198 -31.23 -9.29 6.55
N VAL A 199 -30.14 -8.64 6.97
CA VAL A 199 -30.21 -7.34 7.67
C VAL A 199 -30.11 -6.26 6.62
#